data_AF-A0A831WQP3-F1
#
_entry.id   AF-A0A831WQP3-F1
#
_cell.length_a   1.000
_cell.length_b   1.000
_cell.length_c   1.000
_cell.angle_alpha   90.00
_cell.angle_beta   90.00
_cell.angle_gamma   90.00
#
_symmetry.space_group_name_H-M   'P 1'
#
loop_
_entity.id
_entity.type
_entity.pdbx_description
1 polymer ?
#
loop_
_entity_poly.entity_id
_entity_poly.type
_entity_poly.pdbx_seq_one_letter_code
_entity_poly.pdbx_strand_id
1 'polypeptide(L)'
;MAREGGAIGVHAYKADFIFIADDEHFPNSYAEPFFDAHTTTDRELLKGATHGEAHRACKKRYAYWILNAPPECRRYLIWDMRHKVFYGDRTKRLSDSKSKCFVATATLGEGSADRLQSFYWLRDSVLNRNRIGRSFVKMYYTFSPPFADMISNNDPLRTLSYKLLIGPMEKIIRRLKDLN
;
A
#
# COMPACT_ATOMS: atom_id res chain seq x y z
N MET A 1 -1.63 -14.93 -11.70
CA MET A 1 -1.38 -13.53 -12.09
C MET A 1 -0.91 -12.77 -10.83
N ALA A 2 0.04 -11.82 -10.95
CA ALA A 2 0.88 -11.22 -9.89
C ALA A 2 2.21 -11.91 -9.54
N ARG A 3 2.80 -12.69 -10.46
CA ARG A 3 4.20 -13.18 -10.31
C ARG A 3 5.26 -12.34 -11.04
N GLU A 4 4.84 -11.44 -11.93
CA GLU A 4 5.75 -10.52 -12.60
C GLU A 4 5.59 -9.11 -12.00
N GLY A 5 6.68 -8.51 -11.51
CA GLY A 5 6.72 -7.07 -11.22
C GLY A 5 6.88 -6.61 -9.76
N GLY A 6 7.37 -7.44 -8.83
CA GLY A 6 7.73 -6.93 -7.49
C GLY A 6 6.56 -6.77 -6.51
N ALA A 7 5.50 -7.56 -6.67
CA ALA A 7 4.44 -7.67 -5.68
C ALA A 7 4.98 -8.17 -4.32
N ILE A 8 4.70 -7.43 -3.25
CA ILE A 8 5.18 -7.72 -1.88
C ILE A 8 4.32 -8.79 -1.19
N GLY A 9 3.07 -8.94 -1.62
CA GLY A 9 2.14 -9.94 -1.12
C GLY A 9 0.98 -10.20 -2.10
N VAL A 10 0.55 -11.45 -2.20
CA VAL A 10 -0.55 -11.91 -3.05
C VAL A 10 -1.50 -12.76 -2.22
N HIS A 11 -2.75 -12.32 -2.09
CA HIS A 11 -3.84 -13.12 -1.52
C HIS A 11 -4.62 -13.78 -2.65
N ALA A 12 -4.70 -15.11 -2.63
CA ALA A 12 -5.25 -15.89 -3.75
C ALA A 12 -6.04 -17.10 -3.25
N TYR A 13 -6.64 -17.85 -4.18
CA TYR A 13 -7.20 -19.17 -3.91
C TYR A 13 -6.45 -20.24 -4.72
N LYS A 14 -6.29 -21.43 -4.14
CA LYS A 14 -5.75 -22.61 -4.85
C LYS A 14 -6.81 -23.38 -5.66
N ALA A 15 -8.07 -23.00 -5.54
CA ALA A 15 -9.20 -23.57 -6.23
C ALA A 15 -10.25 -22.46 -6.46
N ASP A 16 -11.37 -22.82 -7.07
CA ASP A 16 -12.46 -21.86 -7.30
C ASP A 16 -13.03 -21.34 -5.98
N PHE A 17 -13.35 -20.04 -5.98
CA PHE A 17 -14.13 -19.39 -4.94
C PHE A 17 -15.60 -19.69 -5.18
N ILE A 18 -16.28 -20.26 -4.18
CA ILE A 18 -17.67 -20.70 -4.31
C ILE A 18 -18.53 -19.94 -3.31
N PHE A 19 -19.64 -19.39 -3.78
CA PHE A 19 -20.67 -18.81 -2.92
C PHE A 19 -22.04 -19.37 -3.30
N ILE A 20 -22.97 -19.31 -2.35
CA ILE A 20 -24.38 -19.64 -2.57
C ILE A 20 -25.13 -18.33 -2.72
N ALA A 21 -26.00 -18.25 -3.72
CA ALA A 21 -26.99 -17.20 -3.85
C ALA A 21 -28.38 -17.82 -3.87
N ASP A 22 -29.30 -17.21 -3.15
CA ASP A 22 -30.73 -17.37 -3.30
C ASP A 22 -31.22 -16.39 -4.40
N ASP A 23 -32.02 -16.91 -5.33
CA ASP A 23 -32.61 -16.17 -6.45
C ASP A 23 -33.91 -15.43 -6.06
N GLU A 24 -34.45 -15.69 -4.86
CA GLU A 24 -35.68 -15.09 -4.38
C GLU A 24 -35.49 -13.75 -3.65
N HIS A 25 -34.35 -13.51 -2.98
CA HIS A 25 -34.13 -12.31 -2.14
C HIS A 25 -32.76 -11.64 -2.35
N PHE A 26 -32.72 -10.31 -2.44
CA PHE A 26 -31.48 -9.52 -2.46
C PHE A 26 -31.42 -8.49 -1.31
N PRO A 27 -30.28 -8.34 -0.60
CA PRO A 27 -29.13 -9.26 -0.56
C PRO A 27 -29.49 -10.49 0.29
N ASN A 28 -29.45 -11.69 -0.27
CA ASN A 28 -29.80 -12.88 0.53
C ASN A 28 -28.73 -13.18 1.59
N SER A 29 -29.21 -13.81 2.67
CA SER A 29 -28.41 -14.28 3.80
C SER A 29 -27.39 -15.37 3.44
N TYR A 30 -27.48 -15.98 2.25
CA TYR A 30 -26.56 -17.03 1.84
C TYR A 30 -25.27 -16.47 1.24
N ALA A 31 -25.34 -15.41 0.44
CA ALA A 31 -24.17 -14.85 -0.23
C ALA A 31 -23.32 -13.97 0.71
N GLU A 32 -23.97 -13.25 1.64
CA GLU A 32 -23.30 -12.34 2.58
C GLU A 32 -22.15 -13.01 3.36
N PRO A 33 -22.30 -14.19 3.97
CA PRO A 33 -21.21 -14.89 4.66
C PRO A 33 -19.93 -15.06 3.83
N PHE A 34 -20.07 -15.34 2.54
CA PHE A 34 -18.94 -15.56 1.63
C PHE A 34 -18.24 -14.25 1.31
N PHE A 35 -19.01 -13.23 0.90
CA PHE A 35 -18.44 -11.94 0.54
C PHE A 35 -17.84 -11.22 1.75
N ASP A 36 -18.49 -11.28 2.91
CA ASP A 36 -17.97 -10.72 4.13
C ASP A 36 -16.63 -11.38 4.53
N ALA A 37 -16.56 -12.72 4.51
CA ALA A 37 -15.31 -13.43 4.79
C ALA A 37 -14.22 -13.11 3.75
N HIS A 38 -14.55 -13.17 2.46
CA HIS A 38 -13.61 -12.93 1.36
C HIS A 38 -12.98 -11.55 1.43
N THR A 39 -13.82 -10.51 1.54
CA THR A 39 -13.40 -9.09 1.53
C THR A 39 -12.78 -8.62 2.85
N THR A 40 -12.83 -9.44 3.90
CA THR A 40 -12.19 -9.10 5.19
C THR A 40 -10.69 -8.83 5.03
N THR A 41 -10.01 -9.54 4.12
CA THR A 41 -8.58 -9.30 3.88
C THR A 41 -8.34 -7.85 3.43
N ASP A 42 -9.08 -7.41 2.42
CA ASP A 42 -8.93 -6.09 1.81
C ASP A 42 -9.29 -4.99 2.81
N ARG A 43 -10.37 -5.18 3.56
CA ARG A 43 -10.80 -4.23 4.60
C ARG A 43 -9.75 -4.06 5.70
N GLU A 44 -9.13 -5.15 6.15
CA GLU A 44 -8.08 -5.06 7.17
C GLU A 44 -6.78 -4.44 6.64
N LEU A 45 -6.41 -4.75 5.40
CA LEU A 45 -5.28 -4.09 4.75
C LEU A 45 -5.51 -2.57 4.62
N LEU A 46 -6.71 -2.13 4.24
CA LEU A 46 -7.08 -0.71 4.16
C LEU A 46 -7.05 -0.01 5.51
N LYS A 47 -7.29 -0.73 6.61
CA LYS A 47 -7.12 -0.22 7.99
C LYS A 47 -5.66 -0.18 8.46
N GLY A 48 -4.70 -0.58 7.61
CA GLY A 48 -3.27 -0.57 7.92
C GLY A 48 -2.75 -1.86 8.56
N ALA A 49 -3.52 -2.95 8.55
CA ALA A 49 -3.02 -4.25 8.96
C ALA A 49 -1.89 -4.73 8.04
N THR A 50 -1.00 -5.55 8.57
CA THR A 50 -0.04 -6.31 7.76
C THR A 50 -0.75 -7.39 6.95
N HIS A 51 -0.13 -7.87 5.86
CA HIS A 51 -0.67 -9.00 5.08
C HIS A 51 -0.95 -10.23 5.95
N GLY A 52 -0.10 -10.51 6.94
CA GLY A 52 -0.25 -11.62 7.86
C GLY A 52 -1.45 -11.45 8.81
N GLU A 53 -1.66 -10.25 9.33
CA GLU A 53 -2.83 -9.91 10.16
C GLU A 53 -4.13 -9.98 9.36
N ALA A 54 -4.17 -9.34 8.20
CA ALA A 54 -5.33 -9.36 7.32
C ALA A 54 -5.73 -10.78 6.89
N HIS A 55 -4.74 -11.61 6.53
CA HIS A 55 -5.01 -13.02 6.19
C HIS A 55 -5.59 -13.80 7.37
N ARG A 56 -5.06 -13.59 8.58
CA ARG A 56 -5.58 -14.24 9.80
C ARG A 56 -6.99 -13.78 10.12
N ALA A 57 -7.28 -12.48 9.98
CA ALA A 57 -8.61 -11.93 10.18
C ALA A 57 -9.63 -12.54 9.20
N CYS A 58 -9.26 -12.67 7.92
CA CYS A 58 -10.08 -13.36 6.93
C CYS A 58 -10.38 -14.82 7.32
N LYS A 59 -9.36 -15.59 7.73
CA LYS A 59 -9.55 -16.98 8.22
C LYS A 59 -10.46 -17.05 9.44
N LYS A 60 -10.32 -16.11 10.39
CA LYS A 60 -11.21 -15.99 11.55
C LYS A 60 -12.63 -15.66 11.14
N ARG A 61 -12.82 -14.80 10.13
CA ARG A 61 -14.15 -14.44 9.64
C ARG A 61 -14.84 -15.61 8.95
N TYR A 62 -14.11 -16.41 8.17
CA TYR A 62 -14.64 -17.69 7.67
C TYR A 62 -15.05 -18.62 8.82
N ALA A 63 -14.22 -18.79 9.84
CA ALA A 63 -14.54 -19.63 10.99
C ALA A 63 -15.82 -19.15 11.72
N TYR A 64 -16.00 -17.84 11.87
CA TYR A 64 -17.23 -17.25 12.40
C TYR A 64 -18.44 -17.65 11.54
N TRP A 65 -18.39 -17.47 10.22
CA TRP A 65 -19.51 -17.79 9.35
C TRP A 65 -19.80 -19.29 9.24
N ILE A 66 -18.79 -20.16 9.32
CA ILE A 66 -18.98 -21.62 9.35
C ILE A 66 -19.90 -22.05 10.52
N LEU A 67 -19.86 -21.31 11.63
CA LEU A 67 -20.66 -21.58 12.83
C LEU A 67 -22.04 -20.90 12.82
N ASN A 68 -22.18 -19.75 12.13
CA ASN A 68 -23.35 -18.89 12.24
C ASN A 68 -24.19 -18.78 10.96
N ALA A 69 -23.62 -19.13 9.79
CA ALA A 69 -24.35 -19.13 8.54
C ALA A 69 -25.31 -20.34 8.45
N PRO A 70 -26.33 -20.26 7.58
CA PRO A 70 -27.21 -21.39 7.31
C PRO A 70 -26.44 -22.67 6.93
N PRO A 71 -26.92 -23.86 7.34
CA PRO A 71 -26.19 -25.11 7.15
C PRO A 71 -25.77 -25.41 5.71
N GLU A 72 -26.55 -24.96 4.73
CA GLU A 72 -26.34 -25.09 3.29
C GLU A 72 -25.00 -24.46 2.88
N CYS A 73 -24.62 -23.35 3.51
CA CYS A 73 -23.40 -22.60 3.22
C CYS A 73 -22.14 -23.29 3.77
N ARG A 74 -22.28 -24.13 4.81
CA ARG A 74 -21.17 -24.57 5.65
C ARG A 74 -20.06 -25.29 4.88
N ARG A 75 -20.42 -26.22 3.99
CA ARG A 75 -19.45 -26.99 3.19
C ARG A 75 -18.61 -26.06 2.29
N TYR A 76 -19.26 -25.07 1.69
CA TYR A 76 -18.62 -24.14 0.75
C TYR A 76 -17.77 -23.09 1.48
N LEU A 77 -18.22 -22.61 2.64
CA LEU A 77 -17.41 -21.75 3.51
C LEU A 77 -16.13 -22.47 3.98
N ILE A 78 -16.23 -23.76 4.35
CA ILE A 78 -15.06 -24.58 4.68
C ILE A 78 -14.13 -24.73 3.46
N TRP A 79 -14.70 -24.98 2.28
CA TRP A 79 -13.95 -25.09 1.03
C TRP A 79 -13.14 -23.83 0.77
N ASP A 80 -13.79 -22.68 0.71
CA ASP A 80 -13.16 -21.38 0.47
C ASP A 80 -12.09 -21.07 1.51
N MET A 81 -12.41 -21.27 2.80
CA MET A 81 -11.47 -21.05 3.88
C MET A 81 -10.20 -21.89 3.68
N ARG A 82 -10.33 -23.17 3.30
CA ARG A 82 -9.17 -24.07 3.10
C ARG A 82 -8.34 -23.71 1.88
N HIS A 83 -8.96 -23.19 0.83
CA HIS A 83 -8.28 -22.84 -0.42
C HIS A 83 -7.76 -21.40 -0.45
N LYS A 84 -8.19 -20.52 0.45
CA LYS A 84 -7.61 -19.17 0.63
C LYS A 84 -6.16 -19.27 1.09
N VAL A 85 -5.26 -18.70 0.30
CA VAL A 85 -3.80 -18.72 0.51
C VAL A 85 -3.20 -17.33 0.39
N PHE A 86 -2.02 -17.16 0.98
CA PHE A 86 -1.21 -15.98 0.85
C PHE A 86 0.22 -16.35 0.44
N TYR A 87 0.80 -15.58 -0.47
CA TYR A 87 2.19 -15.68 -0.91
C TYR A 87 2.87 -14.32 -0.73
N GLY A 88 4.10 -14.29 -0.20
CA GLY A 88 4.88 -13.06 -0.01
C GLY A 88 5.21 -12.77 1.45
N ASP A 89 5.55 -11.51 1.76
CA ASP A 89 5.98 -11.09 3.10
C ASP A 89 4.77 -10.74 3.98
N ARG A 90 4.57 -11.54 5.03
CA ARG A 90 3.45 -11.40 5.97
C ARG A 90 3.54 -10.15 6.84
N THR A 91 4.73 -9.57 6.98
CA THR A 91 4.98 -8.43 7.89
C THR A 91 4.72 -7.08 7.23
N LYS A 92 4.56 -7.06 5.91
CA LYS A 92 4.39 -5.83 5.15
C LYS A 92 2.94 -5.35 5.23
N ARG A 93 2.78 -4.03 5.26
CA ARG A 93 1.50 -3.33 5.14
C ARG A 93 1.33 -2.85 3.71
N LEU A 94 0.11 -2.45 3.35
CA LEU A 94 -0.07 -1.53 2.23
C LEU A 94 0.64 -0.23 2.60
N SER A 95 1.90 -0.09 2.18
CA SER A 95 2.60 1.18 2.31
C SER A 95 2.08 2.12 1.24
N ASP A 96 1.89 3.40 1.59
CA ASP A 96 1.94 4.51 0.64
C ASP A 96 3.36 4.59 0.04
N SER A 97 3.75 3.61 -0.77
CA SER A 97 5.05 3.58 -1.43
C SER A 97 4.98 4.29 -2.77
N LYS A 98 4.35 5.47 -2.82
CA LYS A 98 5.08 6.53 -3.50
C LYS A 98 6.24 6.83 -2.56
N SER A 99 7.39 6.22 -2.83
CA SER A 99 8.59 6.35 -2.01
C SER A 99 8.72 7.81 -1.56
N LYS A 100 8.50 8.09 -0.28
CA LYS A 100 8.42 9.49 0.18
C LYS A 100 9.78 10.15 -0.10
N CYS A 101 9.80 11.40 -0.54
CA CYS A 101 11.03 12.17 -0.62
C CYS A 101 11.31 12.68 0.79
N PHE A 102 12.00 11.88 1.60
CA PHE A 102 12.18 12.09 3.05
C PHE A 102 12.52 13.53 3.43
N VAL A 103 13.53 14.12 2.81
CA VAL A 103 13.94 15.52 3.08
C VAL A 103 12.83 16.51 2.70
N ALA A 104 12.18 16.31 1.55
CA ALA A 104 11.10 17.21 1.10
C ALA A 104 9.88 17.10 2.02
N THR A 105 9.50 15.89 2.43
CA THR A 105 8.41 15.66 3.39
C THR A 105 8.72 16.25 4.76
N ALA A 106 9.93 16.04 5.29
CA ALA A 106 10.35 16.63 6.57
C ALA A 106 10.37 18.17 6.52
N THR A 107 10.67 18.74 5.36
CA THR A 107 10.76 20.21 5.20
C THR A 107 9.41 20.87 4.97
N LEU A 108 8.57 20.28 4.11
CA LEU A 108 7.30 20.86 3.66
C LEU A 108 6.09 20.43 4.49
N GLY A 109 6.24 19.36 5.27
CA GLY A 109 5.13 18.70 5.97
C GLY A 109 4.26 17.84 5.04
N GLU A 110 3.53 16.91 5.63
CA GLU A 110 2.67 15.97 4.88
C GLU A 110 1.48 16.64 4.17
N GLY A 111 1.06 17.83 4.61
CA GLY A 111 -0.03 18.60 3.98
C GLY A 111 0.34 19.26 2.65
N SER A 112 1.61 19.24 2.23
CA SER A 112 2.09 19.91 1.01
C SER A 112 2.07 18.98 -0.22
N ALA A 113 0.95 18.31 -0.47
CA ALA A 113 0.82 17.26 -1.48
C ALA A 113 1.26 17.70 -2.89
N ASP A 114 0.79 18.86 -3.36
CA ASP A 114 1.10 19.37 -4.71
C ASP A 114 2.59 19.66 -4.91
N ARG A 115 3.24 20.17 -3.85
CA ARG A 115 4.68 20.47 -3.87
C ARG A 115 5.47 19.17 -3.90
N LEU A 116 5.11 18.21 -3.05
CA LEU A 116 5.74 16.89 -3.02
C LEU A 116 5.60 16.14 -4.34
N GLN A 117 4.48 16.29 -5.04
CA GLN A 117 4.28 15.71 -6.37
C GLN A 117 5.30 16.19 -7.40
N SER A 118 5.78 17.43 -7.31
CA SER A 118 6.86 17.93 -8.18
C SER A 118 8.18 17.20 -7.94
N PHE A 119 8.49 16.84 -6.69
CA PHE A 119 9.67 16.04 -6.35
C PHE A 119 9.54 14.57 -6.80
N TYR A 120 8.33 13.99 -6.70
CA TYR A 120 8.08 12.66 -7.25
C TYR A 120 8.25 12.65 -8.77
N TRP A 121 7.72 13.67 -9.47
CA TRP A 121 7.93 13.81 -10.90
C TRP A 121 9.42 13.92 -11.26
N LEU A 122 10.22 14.68 -10.51
CA LEU A 122 11.66 14.79 -10.74
C LEU A 122 12.35 13.42 -10.59
N ARG A 123 12.02 12.69 -9.52
CA ARG A 123 12.58 11.36 -9.27
C ARG A 123 12.22 10.41 -10.42
N ASP A 124 10.95 10.34 -10.77
CA ASP A 124 10.44 9.30 -11.67
C ASP A 124 10.72 9.64 -13.14
N SER A 125 10.53 10.89 -13.53
CA SER A 125 10.63 11.33 -14.93
C SER A 125 12.03 11.77 -15.33
N VAL A 126 12.90 12.15 -14.39
CA VAL A 126 14.26 12.64 -14.70
C VAL A 126 15.31 11.69 -14.14
N LEU A 127 15.35 11.48 -12.82
CA LEU A 127 16.43 10.72 -12.18
C LEU A 127 16.38 9.23 -12.51
N ASN A 128 15.19 8.62 -12.53
CA ASN A 128 15.06 7.19 -12.77
C ASN A 128 15.29 6.78 -14.24
N ARG A 129 15.32 7.73 -15.19
CA ARG A 129 15.54 7.43 -16.62
C ARG A 129 16.94 6.89 -16.92
N ASN A 130 17.97 7.26 -16.15
CA ASN A 130 19.35 6.84 -16.43
C ASN A 130 20.03 6.17 -15.21
N ARG A 131 21.13 5.44 -15.46
CA ARG A 131 21.84 4.66 -14.43
C ARG A 131 22.40 5.54 -13.30
N ILE A 132 22.89 6.73 -13.64
CA ILE A 132 23.49 7.66 -12.68
C ILE A 132 22.42 8.17 -11.71
N GLY A 133 21.29 8.65 -12.25
CA GLY A 133 20.18 9.13 -11.43
C GLY A 133 19.57 8.05 -10.55
N ARG A 134 19.46 6.80 -11.04
CA ARG A 134 19.04 5.66 -10.18
C ARG A 134 20.02 5.41 -9.02
N SER A 135 21.32 5.51 -9.27
CA SER A 135 22.34 5.36 -8.20
C SER A 135 22.23 6.49 -7.18
N PHE A 136 22.04 7.73 -7.63
CA PHE A 136 21.80 8.88 -6.77
C PHE A 136 20.55 8.69 -5.91
N VAL A 137 19.43 8.28 -6.52
CA VAL A 137 18.18 7.99 -5.79
C VAL A 137 18.43 6.91 -4.73
N LYS A 138 19.12 5.82 -5.07
CA LYS A 138 19.45 4.78 -4.09
C LYS A 138 20.25 5.34 -2.91
N MET A 139 21.30 6.10 -3.17
CA MET A 139 22.11 6.75 -2.13
C MET A 139 21.27 7.69 -1.27
N TYR A 140 20.40 8.50 -1.89
CA TYR A 140 19.46 9.36 -1.18
C TYR A 140 18.56 8.57 -0.22
N TYR A 141 17.92 7.49 -0.68
CA TYR A 141 17.04 6.69 0.19
C TYR A 141 17.80 5.95 1.30
N THR A 142 19.11 5.66 1.12
CA THR A 142 19.94 5.04 2.16
C THR A 142 20.31 6.03 3.27
N PHE A 143 20.73 7.25 2.91
CA PHE A 143 21.34 8.17 3.88
C PHE A 143 20.39 9.27 4.39
N SER A 144 19.36 9.63 3.62
CA SER A 144 18.46 10.73 4.00
C SER A 144 17.52 10.48 5.19
N PRO A 145 17.07 9.24 5.54
CA PRO A 145 16.14 9.05 6.65
C PRO A 145 16.57 9.66 7.99
N PRO A 146 17.81 9.45 8.51
CA PRO A 146 18.23 10.07 9.76
C PRO A 146 18.30 11.60 9.69
N PHE A 147 18.73 12.18 8.56
CA PHE A 147 18.73 13.63 8.39
C PHE A 147 17.33 14.22 8.32
N ALA A 148 16.40 13.51 7.65
CA ALA A 148 15.01 13.93 7.57
C ALA A 148 14.35 13.96 8.96
N ASP A 149 14.65 12.99 9.81
CA ASP A 149 14.15 12.94 11.19
C ASP A 149 14.69 14.12 12.03
N MET A 150 15.96 14.48 11.87
CA MET A 150 16.52 15.68 12.51
C MET A 150 15.84 16.97 12.05
N ILE A 151 15.52 17.07 10.75
CA ILE A 151 14.86 18.25 10.15
C ILE A 151 13.41 18.37 10.63
N SER A 152 12.65 17.27 10.68
CA SER A 152 11.23 17.30 11.06
C SER A 152 11.02 17.73 12.51
N ASN A 153 11.99 17.45 13.38
CA ASN A 153 11.92 17.79 14.80
C ASN A 153 12.46 19.20 15.14
N ASN A 154 12.97 19.96 14.15
CA ASN A 154 13.61 21.26 14.41
C ASN A 154 13.19 22.32 13.38
N ASP A 155 12.39 23.30 13.80
CA ASP A 155 11.92 24.40 12.92
C ASP A 155 13.05 25.23 12.27
N PRO A 156 14.18 25.54 12.96
CA PRO A 156 15.31 26.21 12.31
C PRO A 156 15.94 25.36 11.19
N LEU A 157 16.10 24.04 11.42
CA LEU A 157 16.62 23.12 10.42
C LEU A 157 15.63 22.94 9.26
N ARG A 158 14.33 22.96 9.54
CA ARG A 158 13.28 22.97 8.51
C ARG A 158 13.40 24.19 7.60
N THR A 159 13.56 25.37 8.19
CA THR A 159 13.75 26.62 7.44
C THR A 159 15.04 26.60 6.63
N LEU A 160 16.13 26.09 7.21
CA LEU A 160 17.42 25.99 6.54
C LEU A 160 17.37 25.00 5.37
N SER A 161 16.81 23.81 5.60
CA SER A 161 16.57 22.79 4.56
C SER A 161 15.72 23.36 3.43
N TYR A 162 14.70 24.15 3.75
CA TYR A 162 13.90 24.83 2.75
C TYR A 162 14.71 25.79 1.88
N LYS A 163 15.48 26.67 2.51
CA LYS A 163 16.27 27.70 1.79
C LYS A 163 17.40 27.11 0.97
N LEU A 164 18.08 26.08 1.48
CA LEU A 164 19.28 25.51 0.85
C LEU A 164 18.97 24.39 -0.15
N LEU A 165 17.94 23.58 0.11
CA LEU A 165 17.67 22.38 -0.69
C LEU A 165 16.35 22.49 -1.44
N ILE A 166 15.23 22.60 -0.72
CA ILE A 166 13.89 22.45 -1.33
C ILE A 166 13.55 23.61 -2.27
N GLY A 167 13.72 24.85 -1.84
CA GLY A 167 13.40 26.04 -2.64
C GLY A 167 14.19 26.13 -3.95
N PRO A 168 15.53 25.94 -3.95
CA PRO A 168 16.31 25.86 -5.18
C PRO A 168 15.86 24.70 -6.09
N MET A 169 15.59 23.53 -5.51
CA MET A 169 15.15 22.37 -6.28
C MET A 169 13.77 22.59 -6.92
N GLU A 170 12.81 23.23 -6.25
CA GLU A 170 11.53 23.60 -6.87
C GLU A 170 11.71 24.50 -8.09
N LYS A 171 12.64 25.47 -8.04
CA LYS A 171 12.96 26.32 -9.19
C LYS A 171 13.56 25.52 -10.34
N ILE A 172 14.44 24.57 -10.05
CA ILE A 172 15.04 23.67 -11.05
C ILE A 172 13.95 22.79 -11.68
N ILE A 173 13.09 22.18 -10.87
CA ILE A 173 12.00 21.33 -11.34
C ILE A 173 11.07 22.10 -12.28
N ARG A 174 10.71 23.33 -11.93
CA ARG A 174 9.89 24.18 -12.79
C ARG A 174 10.57 24.42 -14.14
N ARG A 175 11.84 24.81 -14.15
CA ARG A 175 12.61 25.00 -15.40
C ARG A 175 12.68 23.72 -16.24
N LEU A 176 12.86 22.56 -15.62
CA LEU A 176 12.89 21.29 -16.34
C LEU A 176 11.54 20.91 -16.95
N LYS A 177 10.44 21.24 -16.28
CA LYS A 177 9.08 21.06 -16.84
C LYS A 177 8.80 22.03 -17.99
N ASP A 178 9.33 23.25 -17.93
CA ASP A 178 9.14 24.24 -19.01
C ASP A 178 9.90 23.87 -20.30
N LEU A 179 10.96 23.05 -20.19
CA LEU A 179 11.81 22.64 -21.31
C LEU A 179 11.34 21.37 -22.04
N ASN A 180 10.32 20.69 -21.53
CA ASN A 180 10.02 19.31 -21.87
C ASN A 180 8.53 19.08 -22.08
#